data_AF-A0A8B8I0T3-F1
#
_entry.id   AF-A0A8B8I0T3-F1
#
_cell.length_a   1.000
_cell.length_b   1.000
_cell.length_c   1.000
_cell.angle_alpha   90.00
_cell.angle_beta   90.00
_cell.angle_gamma   90.00
#
_symmetry.space_group_name_H-M   'P 1'
#
loop_
_entity.id
_entity.type
_entity.pdbx_description
1 polymer ?
#
loop_
_entity_poly.entity_id
_entity_poly.type
_entity_poly.pdbx_seq_one_letter_code
_entity_poly.pdbx_strand_id
1 'polypeptide(L)'
;MFFGEKLLISENNFSSSDLLQYIGILVKESKLQQRRGSINTNYGWLKSRNPMEEVDVGLEKFNNTILKLTSESRAAIAVKLDRLADDSNMLPSDIMTVFAKLLDEEENIQLLERNVKIVKERGKICKTNPKYDARRSSLSFILK
;
A
#
# COMPACT_ATOMS: atom_id res chain seq x y z
N MET A 1 40.75 -8.39 8.01
CA MET A 1 39.68 -9.41 8.05
C MET A 1 38.74 -9.05 9.18
N PHE A 2 37.55 -8.53 8.88
CA PHE A 2 36.48 -8.35 9.85
C PHE A 2 35.18 -8.93 9.27
N PHE A 3 34.42 -9.49 10.19
CA PHE A 3 33.38 -10.50 10.03
C PHE A 3 32.25 -10.09 9.07
N GLY A 4 31.90 -11.03 8.18
CA GLY A 4 30.62 -11.02 7.48
C GLY A 4 29.51 -11.40 8.45
N GLU A 5 29.04 -10.44 9.23
CA GLU A 5 27.72 -10.53 9.85
C GLU A 5 26.69 -10.35 8.74
N LYS A 6 26.16 -11.48 8.25
CA LYS A 6 24.85 -11.47 7.60
C LYS A 6 23.88 -11.02 8.67
N LEU A 7 23.53 -9.73 8.65
CA LEU A 7 22.34 -9.23 9.32
C LEU A 7 21.19 -10.12 8.86
N LEU A 8 20.78 -11.04 9.73
CA LEU A 8 19.47 -11.65 9.67
C LEU A 8 18.52 -10.48 9.89
N ILE A 9 18.18 -9.80 8.80
CA ILE A 9 17.02 -8.95 8.73
C ILE A 9 15.88 -9.91 9.08
N SER A 10 15.48 -9.90 10.36
CA SER A 10 14.19 -10.45 10.77
C SER A 10 13.21 -9.92 9.74
N GLU A 11 12.65 -10.80 8.91
CA GLU A 11 11.62 -10.42 7.96
C GLU A 11 10.40 -10.02 8.79
N ASN A 12 10.41 -8.78 9.30
CA ASN A 12 9.29 -8.12 9.95
C ASN A 12 8.27 -7.82 8.85
N ASN A 13 7.65 -8.88 8.36
CA ASN A 13 6.63 -8.83 7.33
C ASN A 13 5.35 -8.36 7.99
N PHE A 14 5.00 -7.10 7.75
CA PHE A 14 3.74 -6.53 8.20
C PHE A 14 2.57 -7.33 7.60
N SER A 15 1.82 -8.02 8.47
CA SER A 15 0.77 -8.94 8.07
C SER A 15 -0.51 -8.20 7.70
N SER A 16 -1.39 -8.86 6.95
CA SER A 16 -2.75 -8.36 6.71
C SER A 16 -3.55 -8.22 8.01
N SER A 17 -3.32 -9.12 8.97
CA SER A 17 -3.92 -9.03 10.31
C SER A 17 -3.49 -7.76 11.04
N ASP A 18 -2.23 -7.36 10.90
CA ASP A 18 -1.65 -6.23 11.63
C ASP A 18 -2.24 -4.92 11.13
N LEU A 19 -2.43 -4.78 9.81
CA LEU A 19 -3.10 -3.64 9.21
C LEU A 19 -4.56 -3.53 9.67
N LEU A 20 -5.30 -4.64 9.65
CA LEU A 20 -6.71 -4.68 10.07
C LEU A 20 -6.84 -4.33 11.56
N GLN A 21 -5.97 -4.89 12.40
CA GLN A 21 -5.93 -4.62 13.82
C GLN A 21 -5.62 -3.14 14.09
N TYR A 22 -4.63 -2.59 13.38
CA TYR A 22 -4.24 -1.19 13.48
C TYR A 22 -5.39 -0.24 13.16
N ILE A 23 -6.11 -0.47 12.06
CA ILE A 23 -7.27 0.33 11.68
C ILE A 23 -8.39 0.20 12.71
N GLY A 24 -8.60 -1.02 13.24
CA GLY A 24 -9.55 -1.25 14.33
C GLY A 24 -9.22 -0.43 15.58
N ILE A 25 -7.92 -0.31 15.92
CA ILE A 25 -7.44 0.52 17.03
C ILE A 25 -7.71 2.00 16.74
N LEU A 26 -7.34 2.51 15.55
CA LEU A 26 -7.58 3.91 15.16
C LEU A 26 -9.06 4.30 15.23
N VAL A 27 -9.94 3.45 14.69
CA VAL A 27 -11.39 3.69 14.72
C VAL A 27 -11.92 3.70 16.15
N LYS A 28 -11.44 2.79 17.00
CA LYS A 28 -11.81 2.72 18.41
C LYS A 28 -11.34 3.97 19.17
N GLU A 29 -10.12 4.43 18.89
CA GLU A 29 -9.54 5.62 19.50
C GLU A 29 -10.31 6.89 19.12
N SER A 30 -10.62 7.06 17.83
CA SER A 30 -11.45 8.16 17.34
C SER A 30 -12.84 8.18 18.00
N LYS A 31 -13.50 7.01 18.16
CA LYS A 31 -14.77 6.92 18.91
C LYS A 31 -14.62 7.33 20.38
N LEU A 32 -13.51 6.96 21.03
CA LEU A 32 -13.24 7.35 22.41
C LEU A 32 -13.02 8.85 22.55
N GLN A 33 -12.30 9.48 21.62
CA GLN A 33 -12.12 10.93 21.57
C GLN A 33 -13.45 11.66 21.38
N GLN A 34 -14.32 11.21 20.47
CA GLN A 34 -15.67 11.78 20.31
C GLN A 34 -16.48 11.72 21.60
N ARG A 35 -16.44 10.57 22.29
CA ARG A 35 -17.14 10.41 23.58
C ARG A 35 -16.62 11.40 24.61
N ARG A 36 -15.29 11.57 24.71
CA ARG A 36 -14.66 12.53 25.62
C ARG A 36 -15.04 13.98 25.32
N GLY A 37 -15.10 14.37 24.05
CA GLY A 37 -15.57 15.70 23.63
C GLY A 37 -17.05 15.95 23.95
N SER A 38 -17.87 14.90 24.02
CA SER A 38 -19.32 14.98 24.30
C SER A 38 -19.68 15.00 25.80
N ILE A 39 -18.71 14.88 26.72
CA ILE A 39 -18.92 14.81 28.18
C ILE A 39 -19.20 16.18 28.82
N ASN A 40 -19.16 17.28 28.08
CA ASN A 40 -19.43 18.62 28.60
C ASN A 40 -20.92 18.90 28.93
N THR A 41 -21.75 17.85 29.07
CA THR A 41 -23.13 17.97 29.53
C THR A 41 -23.23 17.52 30.97
N ASN A 42 -24.00 18.26 31.80
CA ASN A 42 -24.19 18.04 33.24
C ASN A 42 -24.75 16.65 33.65
N TYR A 43 -24.93 15.74 32.69
CA TYR A 43 -25.49 14.41 32.87
C TYR A 43 -24.62 13.31 32.24
N GLY A 44 -23.29 13.44 32.27
CA GLY A 44 -22.36 12.44 31.73
C GLY A 44 -22.54 11.01 32.29
N TRP A 45 -23.08 10.89 33.50
CA TRP A 45 -23.41 9.62 34.16
C TRP A 45 -24.62 8.89 33.54
N LEU A 46 -25.54 9.61 32.85
CA LEU A 46 -26.67 8.99 32.15
C LEU A 46 -26.25 8.27 30.86
N LYS A 47 -25.07 8.56 30.32
CA LYS A 47 -24.56 7.95 29.07
C LYS A 47 -23.79 6.64 29.29
N SER A 48 -23.65 6.14 30.52
CA SER A 48 -22.71 5.03 30.84
C SER A 48 -23.19 3.62 30.47
N ARG A 49 -24.30 3.47 29.74
CA ARG A 49 -24.79 2.16 29.26
C ARG A 49 -24.90 2.18 27.74
N ASN A 50 -23.77 2.18 27.06
CA ASN A 50 -23.75 1.50 25.78
C ASN A 50 -22.66 0.41 25.88
N PRO A 51 -23.07 -0.85 26.14
CA PRO A 51 -22.13 -1.95 26.29
C PRO A 51 -21.46 -2.13 24.95
N MET A 52 -20.24 -1.57 24.84
CA MET A 52 -19.19 -2.01 23.94
C MET A 52 -19.74 -2.63 22.65
N GLU A 53 -20.43 -1.82 21.83
CA GLU A 53 -20.78 -2.24 20.48
C GLU A 53 -19.48 -2.70 19.86
N GLU A 54 -19.39 -4.02 19.64
CA GLU A 54 -18.33 -4.61 18.87
C GLU A 54 -18.26 -3.79 17.60
N VAL A 55 -17.09 -3.19 17.42
CA VAL A 55 -16.85 -2.31 16.31
C VAL A 55 -16.66 -3.26 15.14
N ASP A 56 -17.79 -3.80 14.66
CA ASP A 56 -17.93 -4.56 13.43
C ASP A 56 -17.87 -3.53 12.31
N VAL A 57 -16.73 -2.83 12.29
CA VAL A 57 -16.37 -1.90 11.25
C VAL A 57 -16.31 -2.79 10.04
N GLY A 58 -17.04 -2.45 8.99
CA GLY A 58 -17.03 -3.21 7.73
C GLY A 58 -15.67 -3.19 7.04
N LEU A 59 -14.61 -3.66 7.70
CA LEU A 59 -13.29 -3.98 7.19
C LEU A 59 -13.33 -5.31 6.44
N GLU A 60 -14.31 -6.18 6.72
CA GLU A 60 -14.45 -7.45 6.01
C GLU A 60 -14.49 -7.25 4.49
N LYS A 61 -15.12 -6.17 4.04
CA LYS A 61 -15.19 -5.81 2.61
C LYS A 61 -13.81 -5.55 1.98
N PHE A 62 -12.80 -5.23 2.77
CA PHE A 62 -11.43 -4.95 2.33
C PHE A 62 -10.48 -6.14 2.54
N ASN A 63 -10.91 -7.24 3.16
CA ASN A 63 -10.04 -8.39 3.40
C ASN A 63 -9.41 -8.90 2.10
N ASN A 64 -10.22 -9.03 1.04
CA ASN A 64 -9.78 -9.52 -0.25
C ASN A 64 -8.76 -8.59 -0.94
N THR A 65 -8.87 -7.28 -0.74
CA THR A 65 -7.93 -6.31 -1.32
C THR A 65 -6.63 -6.29 -0.52
N ILE A 66 -6.70 -6.30 0.82
CA ILE A 66 -5.52 -6.30 1.70
C ILE A 66 -4.66 -7.56 1.53
N LEU A 67 -5.28 -8.72 1.30
CA LEU A 67 -4.55 -9.97 1.06
C LEU A 67 -3.68 -9.91 -0.21
N LYS A 68 -4.10 -9.13 -1.22
CA LYS A 68 -3.36 -8.95 -2.48
C LYS A 68 -2.20 -7.96 -2.35
N LEU A 69 -2.17 -7.14 -1.31
CA LEU A 69 -1.11 -6.18 -1.05
C LEU A 69 0.18 -6.86 -0.59
N THR A 70 1.33 -6.28 -0.93
CA THR A 70 2.63 -6.67 -0.40
C THR A 70 2.77 -6.21 1.06
N SER A 71 3.65 -6.82 1.85
CA SER A 71 3.91 -6.39 3.23
C SER A 71 4.34 -4.91 3.31
N GLU A 72 5.16 -4.46 2.36
CA GLU A 72 5.59 -3.06 2.25
C GLU A 72 4.43 -2.11 2.01
N SER A 73 3.55 -2.40 1.04
CA SER A 73 2.39 -1.54 0.75
C SER A 73 1.42 -1.46 1.93
N ARG A 74 1.20 -2.56 2.66
CA ARG A 74 0.39 -2.57 3.89
C ARG A 74 1.01 -1.67 4.98
N ALA A 75 2.32 -1.75 5.20
CA ALA A 75 3.01 -0.91 6.17
C ALA A 75 2.97 0.58 5.75
N ALA A 76 3.14 0.86 4.45
CA ALA A 76 3.05 2.21 3.91
C ALA A 76 1.66 2.81 4.12
N ILE A 77 0.59 2.05 3.91
CA ILE A 77 -0.78 2.48 4.20
C ILE A 77 -0.96 2.79 5.69
N ALA A 78 -0.47 1.91 6.59
CA ALA A 78 -0.57 2.14 8.03
C ALA A 78 0.10 3.46 8.44
N VAL A 79 1.31 3.72 7.94
CA VAL A 79 2.06 4.97 8.22
C VAL A 79 1.36 6.20 7.62
N LYS A 80 0.80 6.10 6.41
CA LYS A 80 0.04 7.21 5.80
C LYS A 80 -1.23 7.52 6.60
N LEU A 81 -1.94 6.48 7.05
CA LEU A 81 -3.12 6.63 7.89
C LEU A 81 -2.79 7.29 9.23
N ASP A 82 -1.70 6.87 9.87
CA ASP A 82 -1.22 7.43 11.13
C ASP A 82 -1.02 8.95 11.04
N ARG A 83 -0.26 9.39 10.03
CA ARG A 83 0.00 10.82 9.79
C ARG A 83 -1.28 11.63 9.59
N LEU A 84 -2.25 11.08 8.86
CA LEU A 84 -3.52 11.75 8.61
C LEU A 84 -4.41 11.80 9.86
N ALA A 85 -4.37 10.76 10.69
CA ALA A 85 -5.11 10.68 11.94
C ALA A 85 -4.52 11.60 13.03
N ASP A 86 -3.21 11.81 13.05
CA ASP A 86 -2.55 12.74 13.98
C ASP A 86 -2.86 14.21 13.63
N ASP A 87 -2.88 14.55 12.33
CA ASP A 87 -3.09 15.92 11.87
C ASP A 87 -4.56 16.38 11.93
N SER A 88 -5.49 15.44 12.03
CA SER A 88 -6.91 15.75 12.01
C SER A 88 -7.70 14.87 12.97
N ASN A 89 -8.51 15.49 13.84
CA ASN A 89 -9.47 14.80 14.72
C ASN A 89 -10.56 14.10 13.89
N MET A 90 -10.19 13.08 13.12
CA MET A 90 -11.03 12.43 12.13
C MET A 90 -12.13 11.64 12.83
N LEU A 91 -13.33 11.65 12.23
CA LEU A 91 -14.40 10.76 12.66
C LEU A 91 -14.06 9.32 12.20
N PRO A 92 -14.63 8.30 12.87
CA PRO A 92 -14.49 6.90 12.45
C PRO A 92 -14.87 6.65 10.98
N SER A 93 -15.89 7.36 10.49
CA SER A 93 -16.32 7.30 9.09
C SER A 93 -15.21 7.79 8.16
N ASP A 94 -14.53 8.88 8.54
CA ASP A 94 -13.53 9.53 7.71
C ASP A 94 -12.30 8.64 7.59
N ILE A 95 -11.86 8.04 8.69
CA ILE A 95 -10.77 7.04 8.72
C ILE A 95 -11.07 5.91 7.72
N MET A 96 -12.30 5.40 7.69
CA MET A 96 -12.68 4.33 6.76
C MET A 96 -12.73 4.79 5.31
N THR A 97 -13.14 6.03 5.04
CA THR A 97 -13.13 6.58 3.68
C THR A 97 -11.71 6.82 3.16
N VAL A 98 -10.82 7.33 4.02
CA VAL A 98 -9.41 7.54 3.69
C VAL A 98 -8.72 6.20 3.46
N PHE A 99 -8.98 5.21 4.32
CA PHE A 99 -8.44 3.87 4.13
C PHE A 99 -8.86 3.26 2.79
N ALA A 100 -10.13 3.40 2.40
CA ALA A 100 -10.60 2.93 1.10
C ALA A 100 -9.85 3.62 -0.06
N LYS A 101 -9.68 4.94 0.01
CA LYS A 101 -8.93 5.70 -1.00
C LYS A 101 -7.48 5.26 -1.10
N LEU A 102 -6.81 5.03 0.04
CA LEU A 102 -5.43 4.55 0.07
C LEU A 102 -5.28 3.16 -0.54
N LEU A 103 -6.27 2.27 -0.35
CA LEU A 103 -6.28 0.97 -1.03
C LEU A 103 -6.39 1.13 -2.55
N ASP A 104 -7.28 1.99 -3.03
CA ASP A 104 -7.45 2.25 -4.47
C ASP A 104 -6.19 2.90 -5.09
N GLU A 105 -5.52 3.79 -4.35
CA GLU A 105 -4.25 4.40 -4.75
C GLU A 105 -3.14 3.34 -4.91
N GLU A 106 -2.98 2.46 -3.92
CA GLU A 106 -1.96 1.41 -3.99
C GLU A 106 -2.26 0.39 -5.10
N GLU A 107 -3.53 0.09 -5.38
CA GLU A 107 -3.90 -0.76 -6.54
C GLU A 107 -3.50 -0.09 -7.86
N ASN A 108 -3.77 1.21 -8.01
CA ASN A 108 -3.36 1.97 -9.20
C ASN A 108 -1.85 2.01 -9.38
N ILE A 109 -1.09 2.17 -8.29
CA ILE A 109 0.39 2.14 -8.32
C ILE A 109 0.87 0.76 -8.82
N GLN A 110 0.33 -0.33 -8.29
CA GLN A 110 0.70 -1.67 -8.75
C GLN A 110 0.39 -1.91 -10.23
N LEU A 111 -0.74 -1.41 -10.74
CA LEU A 111 -1.08 -1.49 -12.16
C LEU A 111 -0.07 -0.71 -13.01
N LEU A 112 0.32 0.49 -12.57
CA LEU A 112 1.32 1.30 -13.25
C LEU A 112 2.69 0.61 -13.26
N GLU A 113 3.12 0.03 -12.15
CA GLU A 113 4.38 -0.73 -12.06
C GLU A 113 4.39 -1.93 -13.01
N ARG A 114 3.29 -2.69 -13.08
CA ARG A 114 3.14 -3.80 -14.04
C ARG A 114 3.25 -3.30 -15.47
N ASN A 115 2.57 -2.21 -15.82
CA ASN A 115 2.63 -1.63 -17.15
C ASN A 115 4.05 -1.15 -17.52
N VAL A 116 4.74 -0.46 -16.61
CA VAL A 116 6.13 -0.03 -16.81
C VAL A 116 7.06 -1.23 -16.99
N LYS A 117 6.86 -2.31 -16.23
CA LYS A 117 7.64 -3.54 -16.37
C LYS A 117 7.43 -4.19 -17.74
N ILE A 118 6.18 -4.30 -18.20
CA ILE A 118 5.85 -4.84 -19.53
C ILE A 118 6.49 -4.00 -20.64
N VAL A 119 6.43 -2.66 -20.55
CA VAL A 119 7.06 -1.77 -21.52
C VAL A 119 8.58 -1.94 -21.52
N LYS A 120 9.21 -2.04 -20.34
CA LYS A 120 10.65 -2.29 -20.22
C LYS A 120 11.06 -3.64 -20.81
N GLU A 121 10.26 -4.70 -20.63
CA GLU A 121 10.53 -6.02 -21.19
C GLU A 121 10.35 -6.03 -22.71
N ARG A 122 9.29 -5.43 -23.24
CA ARG A 122 9.08 -5.27 -24.69
C ARG A 122 10.16 -4.41 -25.35
N GLY A 123 10.60 -3.35 -24.69
CA GLY A 123 11.70 -2.49 -25.16
C GLY A 123 13.09 -3.15 -25.15
N LYS A 124 13.28 -4.21 -24.35
CA LYS A 124 14.51 -5.02 -24.37
C LYS A 124 14.54 -6.02 -25.53
N ILE A 125 13.38 -6.52 -25.98
CA ILE A 125 13.29 -7.49 -27.07
C ILE A 125 13.64 -6.86 -28.44
N CYS A 126 13.44 -5.54 -28.62
CA CYS A 126 13.75 -4.85 -29.87
C CYS A 126 15.23 -4.40 -30.03
N LYS A 127 16.15 -4.80 -29.15
CA LYS A 127 17.60 -4.53 -29.30
C LYS A 127 18.36 -5.65 -30.00
N THR A 128 17.71 -6.39 -30.90
CA THR A 128 18.42 -7.22 -31.89
C THR A 128 19.01 -6.32 -32.96
N ASN A 129 20.34 -6.14 -32.89
CA ASN A 129 21.16 -5.47 -33.89
C ASN A 129 20.73 -5.82 -35.33
N PRO A 130 20.45 -4.85 -36.23
CA PRO A 130 20.59 -5.11 -37.64
C PRO A 130 22.09 -5.34 -37.89
N LYS A 131 22.52 -6.60 -38.01
CA LYS A 131 23.83 -6.91 -38.59
C LYS A 131 23.81 -6.39 -40.02
N TYR A 132 24.35 -5.19 -40.21
CA TYR A 132 24.82 -4.77 -41.53
C TYR A 132 26.02 -5.66 -41.84
N ASP A 133 25.83 -6.63 -42.74
CA ASP A 133 26.92 -7.40 -43.37
C ASP A 133 27.71 -6.46 -44.29
N ALA A 134 28.57 -5.65 -43.68
CA ALA A 134 29.63 -4.97 -44.36
C ALA A 134 30.81 -5.93 -44.49
N ARG A 135 30.87 -6.69 -45.59
CA ARG A 135 32.10 -6.96 -46.38
C ARG A 135 31.87 -7.94 -47.54
N ARG A 136 32.04 -7.38 -48.74
CA ARG A 136 32.74 -7.92 -49.92
C ARG A 136 32.10 -9.13 -50.63
N SER A 137 31.63 -8.88 -51.85
CA SER A 137 32.11 -9.67 -52.98
C SER A 137 32.37 -8.76 -54.18
N SER A 138 33.64 -8.75 -54.57
CA SER A 138 34.21 -8.20 -55.79
C SER A 138 33.65 -8.91 -57.03
N LEU A 139 33.17 -8.18 -58.03
CA LEU A 139 33.09 -8.69 -59.39
C LEU A 139 33.67 -7.66 -60.38
N SER A 140 34.96 -7.88 -60.62
CA SER A 140 35.73 -7.72 -61.85
C SER A 140 35.08 -7.05 -63.07
N PHE A 141 35.85 -6.11 -63.62
CA PHE A 141 35.91 -5.66 -65.01
C PHE A 141 35.65 -6.78 -66.03
N ILE A 142 34.75 -6.55 -67.00
CA ILE A 142 34.87 -7.08 -68.37
C ILE A 142 34.39 -6.00 -69.36
N LEU A 143 35.28 -5.68 -70.30
CA LEU A 143 35.06 -4.85 -71.50
C LEU A 143 33.99 -5.44 -72.43
N LYS A 144 33.12 -4.59 -72.98
CA LYS A 144 32.86 -4.55 -74.43
C LYS A 144 32.28 -3.21 -74.87
#